data_AF-A0A1E1X1Q0-F1
#
_entry.id   AF-A0A1E1X1Q0-F1
#
_cell.length_a   1.000
_cell.length_b   1.000
_cell.length_c   1.000
_cell.angle_alpha   90.00
_cell.angle_beta   90.00
_cell.angle_gamma   90.00
#
_symmetry.space_group_name_H-M   'P 1'
#
loop_
_entity.id
_entity.type
_entity.pdbx_description
1 polymer ?
#
loop_
_entity_poly.entity_id
_entity_poly.type
_entity_poly.pdbx_seq_one_letter_code
_entity_poly.pdbx_strand_id
1 'polypeptide(L)'
;QLATLMTGSSELLFVKSQTRNPALMLSTPCQAMRRIRHARGGLFQYLVYYTPLGTTNEMQAFLTTLAVSATPGRPRPNAVTYQAAYDGPFMQLKVMYADPTSGCFILVTTNNLRGRACRLLLSSSAVSRLVPPKCGRVFIEKCPKPNIEIYDPSCPMRLPHIVRRF
;
A
#
# COMPACT_ATOMS: atom_id res chain seq x y z
N GLN A 1 -10.07 9.17 -10.17
CA GLN A 1 -10.32 9.75 -8.84
C GLN A 1 -10.01 8.77 -7.72
N LEU A 2 -9.97 7.44 -7.96
CA LEU A 2 -9.60 6.45 -6.95
C LEU A 2 -8.22 6.73 -6.30
N ALA A 3 -7.22 7.16 -7.08
CA ALA A 3 -5.94 7.55 -6.53
C ALA A 3 -6.07 8.78 -5.60
N THR A 4 -6.88 9.77 -5.99
CA THR A 4 -7.19 10.95 -5.17
C THR A 4 -7.92 10.58 -3.88
N LEU A 5 -8.83 9.60 -3.89
CA LEU A 5 -9.51 9.12 -2.68
C LEU A 5 -8.51 8.49 -1.70
N MET A 6 -7.59 7.66 -2.20
CA MET A 6 -6.53 7.08 -1.38
C MET A 6 -5.59 8.16 -0.84
N THR A 7 -5.09 9.04 -1.70
CA THR A 7 -4.16 10.11 -1.28
C THR A 7 -4.82 11.22 -0.48
N GLY A 8 -6.15 11.25 -0.41
CA GLY A 8 -6.93 12.12 0.47
C GLY A 8 -6.85 11.70 1.94
N SER A 9 -6.62 10.41 2.22
CA SER A 9 -6.53 9.90 3.59
C SER A 9 -5.28 10.42 4.30
N SER A 10 -5.46 10.90 5.54
CA SER A 10 -4.38 11.24 6.47
C SER A 10 -4.04 10.10 7.43
N GLU A 11 -4.82 9.01 7.43
CA GLU A 11 -4.55 7.86 8.30
C GLU A 11 -3.30 7.09 7.85
N LEU A 12 -2.72 6.36 8.79
CA LEU A 12 -1.73 5.33 8.49
C LEU A 12 -2.46 4.17 7.80
N LEU A 13 -1.99 3.77 6.63
CA LEU A 13 -2.54 2.65 5.87
C LEU A 13 -1.61 1.45 6.04
N PHE A 14 -2.10 0.36 6.62
CA PHE A 14 -1.40 -0.91 6.71
C PHE A 14 -1.77 -1.80 5.52
N VAL A 15 -0.81 -2.54 4.98
CA VAL A 15 -1.09 -3.66 4.08
C VAL A 15 -1.55 -4.83 4.94
N LYS A 16 -2.84 -5.16 4.91
CA LYS A 16 -3.38 -6.30 5.65
C LYS A 16 -2.97 -7.62 5.01
N SER A 17 -3.25 -7.74 3.71
CA SER A 17 -2.96 -8.94 2.94
C SER A 17 -2.50 -8.60 1.53
N GLN A 18 -1.77 -9.51 0.89
CA GLN A 18 -1.37 -9.37 -0.50
C GLN A 18 -1.26 -10.70 -1.22
N THR A 19 -1.30 -10.68 -2.55
CA THR A 19 -1.01 -11.87 -3.36
C THR A 19 0.44 -12.30 -3.12
N ARG A 20 0.69 -13.61 -2.94
CA ARG A 20 2.04 -14.16 -2.85
C ARG A 20 2.71 -14.13 -4.23
N ASN A 21 3.21 -12.96 -4.61
CA ASN A 21 3.76 -12.71 -5.94
C ASN A 21 5.01 -11.81 -5.86
N PRO A 22 6.14 -12.19 -6.47
CA PRO A 22 7.35 -11.37 -6.53
C PRO A 22 7.17 -9.98 -7.13
N ALA A 23 6.11 -9.74 -7.92
CA ALA A 23 5.77 -8.43 -8.47
C ALA A 23 5.47 -7.37 -7.39
N LEU A 24 5.20 -7.78 -6.15
CA LEU A 24 4.81 -6.90 -5.04
C LEU A 24 5.92 -6.68 -4.02
N MET A 25 7.19 -6.97 -4.33
CA MET A 25 8.35 -6.82 -3.42
C MET A 25 8.09 -5.86 -2.24
N LEU A 26 8.20 -6.23 -0.96
CA LEU A 26 8.53 -7.49 -0.30
C LEU A 26 7.25 -8.20 0.20
N SER A 27 7.36 -9.48 0.58
CA SER A 27 6.32 -10.21 1.32
C SER A 27 6.55 -10.19 2.84
N THR A 28 7.34 -9.25 3.33
CA THR A 28 7.67 -9.11 4.74
C THR A 28 6.49 -8.52 5.53
N PRO A 29 6.39 -8.84 6.83
CA PRO A 29 5.29 -8.38 7.67
C PRO A 29 5.33 -6.86 7.90
N CYS A 30 4.23 -6.33 8.43
CA CYS A 30 4.11 -4.97 8.94
C CYS A 30 4.50 -3.88 7.94
N GLN A 31 3.97 -3.95 6.71
CA GLN A 31 4.10 -2.86 5.76
C GLN A 31 3.01 -1.82 5.98
N ALA A 32 3.40 -0.54 6.03
CA ALA A 32 2.46 0.56 6.20
C ALA A 32 2.96 1.84 5.52
N MET A 33 2.06 2.80 5.32
CA MET A 33 2.41 4.10 4.75
C MET A 33 1.46 5.18 5.26
N ARG A 34 1.97 6.38 5.50
CA ARG A 34 1.15 7.56 5.82
C ARG A 34 1.54 8.75 4.97
N ARG A 35 0.56 9.54 4.57
CA ARG A 35 0.80 10.81 3.90
C ARG A 35 1.35 11.82 4.92
N ILE A 36 2.45 12.47 4.58
CA ILE A 36 3.00 13.59 5.36
C ILE A 36 2.45 14.90 4.84
N ARG A 37 2.54 15.13 3.52
CA ARG A 37 2.01 16.34 2.89
C ARG A 37 1.75 16.15 1.40
N HIS A 38 0.93 17.01 0.84
CA HIS A 38 0.91 17.25 -0.60
C HIS A 38 2.12 18.12 -0.97
N ALA A 39 2.90 17.70 -1.97
CA ALA A 39 4.08 18.44 -2.41
C ALA A 39 3.71 19.42 -3.53
N ARG A 40 3.51 18.92 -4.76
CA ARG A 40 3.06 19.69 -5.93
C ARG A 40 2.54 18.75 -7.00
N GLY A 41 1.60 19.19 -7.84
CA GLY A 41 1.26 18.52 -9.10
C GLY A 41 1.08 16.99 -9.02
N GLY A 42 0.16 16.51 -8.17
CA GLY A 42 -0.09 15.07 -8.02
C GLY A 42 1.02 14.30 -7.31
N LEU A 43 2.03 14.98 -6.77
CA LEU A 43 3.08 14.41 -5.94
C LEU A 43 2.76 14.62 -4.46
N PHE A 44 2.98 13.58 -3.68
CA PHE A 44 2.74 13.53 -2.24
C PHE A 44 3.98 12.99 -1.55
N GLN A 45 4.33 13.56 -0.41
CA GLN A 45 5.38 12.99 0.44
C GLN A 45 4.74 11.98 1.39
N TYR A 46 5.26 10.76 1.39
CA TYR A 46 4.82 9.66 2.25
C TYR A 46 5.95 9.21 3.16
N LEU A 47 5.60 8.83 4.38
CA LEU A 47 6.44 8.02 5.25
C LEU A 47 6.02 6.56 5.07
N VAL A 48 6.93 5.73 4.59
CA VAL A 48 6.73 4.30 4.36
C VAL A 48 7.43 3.53 5.46
N TYR A 49 6.76 2.50 5.94
CA TYR A 49 7.21 1.58 6.96
C TYR A 49 7.27 0.17 6.38
N TYR A 50 8.36 -0.55 6.63
CA TYR A 50 8.51 -1.93 6.17
C TYR A 50 9.46 -2.71 7.08
N THR A 51 9.29 -4.03 7.12
CA THR A 51 10.23 -4.95 7.76
C THR A 51 11.25 -5.41 6.70
N PRO A 52 12.57 -5.19 6.89
CA PRO A 52 13.60 -5.70 5.99
C PRO A 52 13.64 -7.23 5.92
N LEU A 53 14.14 -7.77 4.81
CA LEU A 53 14.40 -9.21 4.70
C LEU A 53 15.40 -9.68 5.76
N GLY A 54 15.17 -10.88 6.31
CA GLY A 54 16.03 -11.45 7.36
C GLY A 54 15.73 -10.93 8.77
N THR A 55 14.81 -9.99 8.93
CA THR A 55 14.36 -9.49 10.23
C THR A 55 12.85 -9.72 10.38
N THR A 56 12.38 -9.96 11.60
CA THR A 56 10.94 -10.12 11.88
C THR A 56 10.41 -9.07 12.85
N ASN A 57 11.26 -8.45 13.67
CA ASN A 57 10.85 -7.54 14.74
C ASN A 57 11.26 -6.09 14.51
N GLU A 58 12.14 -5.83 13.55
CA GLU A 58 12.65 -4.49 13.26
C GLU A 58 11.98 -3.90 12.04
N MET A 59 11.21 -2.85 12.24
CA MET A 59 10.67 -2.05 11.15
C MET A 59 11.56 -0.85 10.88
N GLN A 60 11.73 -0.53 9.60
CA GLN A 60 12.39 0.68 9.15
C GLN A 60 11.37 1.66 8.57
N ALA A 61 11.70 2.94 8.65
CA ALA A 61 10.89 4.00 8.06
C ALA A 61 11.72 4.98 7.25
N PHE A 62 11.20 5.38 6.09
CA PHE A 62 11.84 6.32 5.19
C PHE A 62 10.83 7.18 4.45
N LEU A 63 11.25 8.38 4.04
CA LEU A 63 10.43 9.25 3.21
C LEU A 63 10.56 8.86 1.74
N THR A 64 9.43 8.80 1.04
CA THR A 64 9.39 8.63 -0.41
C THR A 64 8.39 9.59 -1.03
N THR A 65 8.55 9.84 -2.33
CA THR A 65 7.57 10.59 -3.12
C THR A 65 6.60 9.60 -3.76
N LEU A 66 5.32 9.74 -3.44
CA LEU A 66 4.24 9.05 -4.12
C LEU A 66 3.68 9.96 -5.21
N ALA A 67 3.71 9.49 -6.45
CA ALA A 67 3.11 10.17 -7.59
C ALA A 67 1.76 9.55 -7.95
N VAL A 68 0.74 10.36 -8.23
CA VAL A 68 -0.52 9.87 -8.82
C VAL A 68 -0.51 10.06 -10.33
N SER A 69 -1.01 9.07 -11.06
CA SER A 69 -1.11 9.13 -12.51
C SER A 69 -2.41 8.48 -13.00
N ALA A 70 -2.75 8.75 -14.26
CA ALA A 70 -3.80 8.03 -14.97
C ALA A 70 -3.18 6.92 -15.83
N THR A 71 -3.72 5.71 -15.76
CA THR A 71 -3.36 4.62 -16.67
C THR A 71 -3.83 4.93 -18.09
N PRO A 72 -3.23 4.33 -19.15
CA PRO A 72 -3.64 4.56 -20.53
C PRO A 72 -5.17 4.44 -20.75
N GLY A 73 -5.73 5.37 -21.52
CA GLY A 73 -7.16 5.42 -21.82
C GLY A 73 -8.07 5.82 -20.64
N ARG A 74 -7.51 6.34 -19.53
CA ARG A 74 -8.30 6.85 -18.40
C ARG A 74 -8.12 8.36 -18.25
N PRO A 75 -9.21 9.14 -18.15
CA PRO A 75 -9.12 10.60 -18.02
C PRO A 75 -8.81 11.06 -16.59
N ARG A 76 -8.93 10.19 -15.58
CA ARG A 76 -8.76 10.55 -14.17
C ARG A 76 -7.69 9.70 -13.50
N PRO A 77 -6.89 10.27 -12.57
CA PRO A 77 -5.87 9.52 -11.84
C PRO A 77 -6.42 8.30 -11.10
N ASN A 78 -5.79 7.16 -11.31
CA ASN A 78 -6.19 5.86 -10.78
C ASN A 78 -4.98 4.96 -10.49
N ALA A 79 -3.76 5.46 -10.59
CA ALA A 79 -2.56 4.76 -10.20
C ALA A 79 -1.72 5.60 -9.24
N VAL A 80 -0.93 4.92 -8.43
CA VAL A 80 0.07 5.48 -7.53
C VAL A 80 1.42 4.84 -7.83
N THR A 81 2.50 5.62 -7.81
CA THR A 81 3.87 5.13 -7.96
C THR A 81 4.69 5.56 -6.77
N TYR A 82 5.30 4.61 -6.06
CA TYR A 82 6.15 4.88 -4.88
C TYR A 82 7.12 3.72 -4.60
N GLN A 83 8.10 3.92 -3.72
CA GLN A 83 8.99 2.86 -3.23
C GLN A 83 8.41 2.22 -1.96
N ALA A 84 8.32 0.88 -1.93
CA ALA A 84 7.82 0.16 -0.75
C ALA A 84 8.92 -0.18 0.28
N ALA A 85 10.19 -0.08 -0.10
CA ALA A 85 11.35 -0.29 0.76
C ALA A 85 12.44 0.72 0.39
N TYR A 86 13.33 1.04 1.33
CA TYR A 86 14.46 1.93 1.09
C TYR A 86 15.38 1.35 0.01
N ASP A 87 15.86 2.19 -0.90
CA ASP A 87 16.60 1.84 -2.13
C ASP A 87 15.92 0.78 -3.03
N GLY A 88 14.63 0.52 -2.79
CA GLY A 88 13.81 -0.34 -3.63
C GLY A 88 13.37 0.37 -4.92
N PRO A 89 12.89 -0.38 -5.92
CA PRO A 89 12.37 0.21 -7.15
C PRO A 89 11.06 0.98 -6.89
N PHE A 90 10.81 2.02 -7.70
CA PHE A 90 9.49 2.63 -7.77
C PHE A 90 8.52 1.66 -8.44
N MET A 91 7.45 1.33 -7.73
CA MET A 91 6.41 0.44 -8.23
C MET A 91 5.15 1.23 -8.54
N GLN A 92 4.65 1.11 -9.77
CA GLN A 92 3.33 1.61 -10.12
C GLN A 92 2.26 0.58 -9.75
N LEU A 93 1.27 1.01 -8.97
CA LEU A 93 0.09 0.23 -8.63
C LEU A 93 -1.17 1.01 -9.00
N LYS A 94 -2.05 0.37 -9.75
CA LYS A 94 -3.40 0.86 -10.00
C LYS A 94 -4.25 0.73 -8.74
N VAL A 95 -4.91 1.80 -8.34
CA VAL A 95 -5.97 1.78 -7.32
C VAL A 95 -7.23 1.20 -7.96
N MET A 96 -7.54 -0.05 -7.60
CA MET A 96 -8.71 -0.78 -8.12
C MET A 96 -9.96 -0.52 -7.30
N TYR A 97 -9.81 -0.34 -5.98
CA TYR A 97 -10.89 -0.03 -5.06
C TYR A 97 -10.39 1.01 -4.06
N ALA A 98 -11.24 1.97 -3.72
CA ALA A 98 -10.95 2.98 -2.71
C ALA A 98 -12.25 3.37 -2.01
N ASP A 99 -12.28 3.16 -0.70
CA ASP A 99 -13.39 3.52 0.17
C ASP A 99 -12.82 4.16 1.44
N PRO A 100 -12.63 5.50 1.43
CA PRO A 100 -12.08 6.21 2.57
C PRO A 100 -12.94 6.08 3.83
N THR A 101 -14.26 5.99 3.68
CA THR A 101 -15.20 5.86 4.80
C THR A 101 -15.01 4.55 5.55
N SER A 102 -14.81 3.44 4.81
CA SER A 102 -14.48 2.15 5.42
C SER A 102 -12.99 1.97 5.70
N GLY A 103 -12.16 2.96 5.34
CA GLY A 103 -10.70 2.88 5.41
C GLY A 103 -10.07 1.81 4.52
N CYS A 104 -10.74 1.35 3.44
CA CYS A 104 -10.29 0.20 2.66
C CYS A 104 -9.86 0.54 1.23
N PHE A 105 -8.70 0.04 0.83
CA PHE A 105 -8.12 0.28 -0.49
C PHE A 105 -7.54 -1.01 -1.08
N ILE A 106 -7.65 -1.17 -2.39
CA ILE A 106 -7.03 -2.29 -3.10
C ILE A 106 -6.15 -1.74 -4.21
N LEU A 107 -4.86 -2.07 -4.13
CA LEU A 107 -3.85 -1.75 -5.12
C LEU A 107 -3.55 -2.98 -5.96
N VAL A 108 -3.30 -2.78 -7.25
CA VAL A 108 -3.03 -3.85 -8.22
C VAL A 108 -1.86 -3.46 -9.09
N THR A 109 -0.96 -4.41 -9.30
CA THR A 109 0.05 -4.33 -10.36
C THR A 109 -0.13 -5.50 -11.33
N THR A 110 0.30 -5.29 -12.57
CA THR A 110 0.40 -6.33 -13.58
C THR A 110 1.79 -6.25 -14.17
N ASN A 111 2.55 -7.33 -14.05
CA ASN A 111 3.87 -7.46 -14.63
C ASN A 111 3.83 -8.52 -15.73
N ASN A 112 4.50 -8.27 -16.87
CA ASN A 112 4.46 -9.17 -18.03
C ASN A 112 4.99 -10.58 -17.72
N LEU A 113 5.97 -10.70 -16.81
CA LEU A 113 6.60 -11.97 -16.43
C LEU A 113 5.96 -12.62 -15.20
N ARG A 114 5.44 -11.80 -14.27
CA ARG A 114 4.94 -12.25 -12.96
C ARG A 114 3.42 -12.21 -12.84
N GLY A 115 2.72 -11.76 -13.87
CA GLY A 115 1.27 -11.65 -13.91
C GLY A 115 0.72 -10.56 -12.98
N ARG A 116 -0.55 -10.72 -12.63
CA ARG A 116 -1.30 -9.79 -11.77
C ARG A 116 -1.01 -10.05 -10.29
N ALA A 117 -0.96 -9.00 -9.49
CA ALA A 117 -0.83 -9.11 -8.05
C ALA A 117 -1.55 -7.96 -7.34
N CYS A 118 -2.10 -8.23 -6.15
CA CYS A 118 -2.85 -7.24 -5.39
C CYS A 118 -2.30 -7.01 -3.97
N ARG A 119 -2.53 -5.81 -3.44
CA ARG A 119 -2.42 -5.47 -2.02
C ARG A 119 -3.77 -4.97 -1.50
N LEU A 120 -4.21 -5.49 -0.36
CA LEU A 120 -5.34 -5.00 0.43
C LEU A 120 -4.79 -4.11 1.54
N LEU A 121 -5.17 -2.83 1.54
CA LEU A 121 -4.77 -1.88 2.57
C LEU A 121 -5.99 -1.51 3.40
N LEU A 122 -5.78 -1.39 4.71
CA LEU A 122 -6.74 -0.87 5.66
C LEU A 122 -6.12 0.28 6.44
N SER A 123 -6.92 1.29 6.77
CA SER A 123 -6.50 2.34 7.69
C SER A 123 -6.24 1.81 9.09
N SER A 124 -5.44 2.55 9.86
CA SER A 124 -5.09 2.22 11.25
C SER A 124 -6.31 2.00 12.14
N SER A 125 -7.41 2.73 11.88
CA SER A 125 -8.66 2.57 12.63
C SER A 125 -9.46 1.33 12.23
N ALA A 126 -9.20 0.75 11.06
CA ALA A 126 -9.94 -0.38 10.48
C ALA A 126 -9.16 -1.70 10.48
N VAL A 127 -7.83 -1.67 10.48
CA VAL A 127 -6.98 -2.85 10.18
C VAL A 127 -7.13 -4.00 11.16
N SER A 128 -7.38 -3.70 12.44
CA SER A 128 -7.57 -4.69 13.50
C SER A 128 -8.98 -5.31 13.49
N ARG A 129 -9.89 -4.81 12.64
CA ARG A 129 -11.24 -5.34 12.47
C ARG A 129 -11.30 -6.30 11.27
N LEU A 130 -12.46 -6.92 11.07
CA LEU A 130 -12.75 -7.66 9.84
C LEU A 130 -12.71 -6.71 8.63
N VAL A 131 -12.23 -7.23 7.50
CA VAL A 131 -12.21 -6.49 6.24
C VAL A 131 -13.66 -6.11 5.86
N PRO A 132 -13.93 -4.84 5.50
CA PRO A 132 -15.27 -4.42 5.10
C PRO A 132 -15.84 -5.33 3.99
N PRO A 133 -17.08 -5.84 4.10
CA PRO A 133 -17.59 -6.90 3.22
C PRO A 133 -17.46 -6.60 1.72
N LYS A 134 -17.75 -5.36 1.31
CA LYS A 134 -17.62 -4.92 -0.09
C LYS A 134 -16.18 -4.93 -0.57
N CYS A 135 -15.26 -4.44 0.26
CA CYS A 135 -13.84 -4.42 -0.07
C CYS A 135 -13.26 -5.86 -0.13
N GLY A 136 -13.61 -6.70 0.85
CA GLY A 136 -13.22 -8.10 0.88
C GLY A 136 -13.72 -8.88 -0.33
N ARG A 137 -14.98 -8.66 -0.74
CA ARG A 137 -15.54 -9.25 -1.96
C ARG A 137 -14.75 -8.87 -3.21
N VAL A 138 -14.47 -7.57 -3.40
CA VAL A 138 -13.67 -7.11 -4.55
C VAL A 138 -12.27 -7.72 -4.54
N PHE A 139 -11.63 -7.83 -3.37
CA PHE A 139 -10.32 -8.45 -3.24
C PHE A 139 -10.37 -9.95 -3.64
N ILE A 140 -11.34 -10.69 -3.12
CA ILE A 140 -11.51 -12.12 -3.42
C ILE A 140 -11.81 -12.37 -4.91
N GLU A 141 -12.67 -11.56 -5.52
CA GLU A 141 -13.10 -11.76 -6.91
C GLU A 141 -12.07 -11.29 -7.95
N LYS A 142 -11.25 -10.28 -7.62
CA LYS A 142 -10.39 -9.59 -8.61
C LYS A 142 -8.90 -9.83 -8.42
N CYS A 143 -8.50 -10.52 -7.37
CA CYS A 143 -7.10 -10.77 -7.04
C CYS A 143 -6.72 -12.24 -7.13
N PRO A 144 -5.58 -12.57 -7.75
CA PRO A 144 -5.11 -13.95 -7.82
C PRO A 144 -4.80 -14.54 -6.44
N LYS A 145 -4.92 -15.85 -6.33
CA LYS A 145 -4.47 -16.66 -5.19
C LYS A 145 -3.07 -17.26 -5.47
N PRO A 146 -2.31 -17.67 -4.44
CA PRO A 146 -2.61 -17.56 -3.02
C PRO A 146 -2.36 -16.14 -2.48
N ASN A 147 -3.11 -15.76 -1.44
CA ASN A 147 -2.90 -14.53 -0.68
C ASN A 147 -2.23 -14.87 0.66
N ILE A 148 -1.44 -13.93 1.16
CA ILE A 148 -0.79 -13.98 2.47
C ILE A 148 -1.22 -12.78 3.31
N GLU A 149 -1.53 -13.02 4.58
CA GLU A 149 -1.69 -11.95 5.57
C GLU A 149 -0.31 -11.54 6.05
N ILE A 150 -0.01 -10.24 5.95
CA ILE A 150 1.29 -9.67 6.36
C ILE A 150 1.13 -8.66 7.50
N TYR A 151 -0.11 -8.30 7.84
CA TYR A 151 -0.41 -7.57 9.05
C TYR A 151 -0.56 -8.54 10.22
N ASP A 152 0.04 -8.14 11.34
CA ASP A 152 -0.11 -8.77 12.63
C ASP A 152 -0.53 -7.69 13.65
N PRO A 153 -1.33 -8.02 14.68
CA PRO A 153 -1.76 -7.04 15.69
C PRO A 153 -0.63 -6.29 16.39
N SER A 154 0.60 -6.82 16.41
CA SER A 154 1.76 -6.11 16.98
C SER A 154 2.41 -5.09 16.04
N CYS A 155 2.04 -5.03 14.75
CA CYS A 155 2.62 -4.10 13.79
C CYS A 155 2.57 -2.62 14.22
N PRO A 156 1.47 -2.09 14.79
CA PRO A 156 1.44 -0.70 15.27
C PRO A 156 2.47 -0.42 16.36
N MET A 157 2.79 -1.41 17.21
CA MET A 157 3.76 -1.27 18.31
C MET A 157 5.21 -1.32 17.83
N ARG A 158 5.45 -1.78 16.61
CA ARG A 158 6.78 -1.90 16.00
C ARG A 158 7.17 -0.67 15.17
N LEU A 159 6.28 0.31 15.02
CA LEU A 159 6.55 1.49 14.20
C LEU A 159 7.75 2.27 14.77
N PRO A 160 8.84 2.47 14.01
CA PRO A 160 9.99 3.20 14.48
C PRO A 160 9.66 4.69 14.63
N HIS A 161 10.23 5.31 15.67
CA HIS A 161 10.22 6.76 15.83
C HIS A 161 11.32 7.45 15.01
N ILE A 162 12.37 6.71 14.63
CA ILE A 162 13.48 7.21 13.82
C ILE A 162 13.12 7.07 12.34
N VAL A 163 13.21 8.19 11.61
CA VAL A 163 12.91 8.26 10.18
C VAL A 163 14.17 8.60 9.42
N ARG A 164 14.55 7.74 8.47
CA ARG A 164 15.62 8.07 7.54
C ARG A 164 15.13 9.15 6.56
N ARG A 165 15.80 10.31 6.59
CA ARG A 165 15.60 11.41 5.65
C ARG A 165 16.85 11.49 4.79
N PHE A 166 16.67 11.36 3.48
CA PHE A 166 17.72 11.60 2.50
C PHE A 166 17.14 12.52 1.43
#